data_AF-A0A521XH38-F1
#
_entry.id   AF-A0A521XH38-F1
#
_cell.length_a   1.000
_cell.length_b   1.000
_cell.length_c   1.000
_cell.angle_alpha   90.00
_cell.angle_beta   90.00
_cell.angle_gamma   90.00
#
_symmetry.space_group_name_H-M   'P 1'
#
loop_
_entity.id
_entity.type
_entity.pdbx_description
1 polymer ?
#
loop_
_entity_poly.entity_id
_entity_poly.type
_entity_poly.pdbx_seq_one_letter_code
_entity_poly.pdbx_strand_id
1 'polypeptide(L)'
;MRPCRGAGSTGASTHYRGNVDRPGAGGTRGPVTGRWIVAQPPTKAALLDTLRATGDDIVAKLRAVDPASYEAGRYEGGWNGRQILAHVAALEWTYARLIDVARAPAEASTPAAPAATAEVRRTTPEESPGVSTRPVRGGIDDYNARQVEKRAGATIPELIDEFAANRAKTIAAVEAADEELLATPIRSAGGITGPLASVIVAVAVQHVMMHVADITGEPWQEQRW
;
A
#
# COMPACT_ATOMS: atom_id res chain seq x y z
N MET A 1 -28.86 65.24 36.86
CA MET A 1 -28.13 65.99 35.82
C MET A 1 -27.93 65.09 34.60
N ARG A 2 -28.43 65.48 33.42
CA ARG A 2 -27.97 65.00 32.09
C ARG A 2 -27.09 66.14 31.50
N PRO A 3 -26.10 65.85 30.62
CA PRO A 3 -26.33 65.76 29.16
C PRO A 3 -25.67 64.52 28.50
N CYS A 4 -26.30 63.81 27.54
CA CYS A 4 -26.29 63.99 26.05
C CYS A 4 -25.01 63.46 25.38
N ARG A 5 -25.01 62.36 24.61
CA ARG A 5 -25.46 62.07 23.19
C ARG A 5 -24.17 61.72 22.40
N GLY A 6 -24.10 60.85 21.38
CA GLY A 6 -25.09 60.11 20.60
C GLY A 6 -24.45 58.84 19.99
N ALA A 7 -25.29 57.94 19.44
CA ALA A 7 -25.48 57.70 18.00
C ALA A 7 -24.55 56.58 17.47
N GLY A 8 -24.96 55.56 16.71
CA GLY A 8 -26.23 55.15 16.10
C GLY A 8 -26.23 53.61 15.94
N SER A 9 -27.40 52.99 15.74
CA SER A 9 -27.89 52.51 14.42
C SER A 9 -27.08 51.29 13.93
N THR A 10 -27.58 50.10 13.58
CA THR A 10 -28.89 49.52 13.21
C THR A 10 -28.52 48.03 12.99
N GLY A 11 -29.22 47.00 13.47
CA GLY A 11 -30.63 46.73 13.24
C GLY A 11 -30.85 46.12 11.85
N ALA A 12 -30.62 44.82 11.68
CA ALA A 12 -31.30 43.98 10.67
C ALA A 12 -31.02 42.48 10.93
N SER A 13 -31.91 41.86 11.71
CA SER A 13 -32.28 40.45 11.51
C SER A 13 -32.86 40.30 10.11
N THR A 14 -32.68 39.14 9.47
CA THR A 14 -33.73 38.33 8.81
C THR A 14 -33.13 37.08 8.14
N HIS A 15 -33.48 35.93 8.73
CA HIS A 15 -33.79 34.64 8.09
C HIS A 15 -32.67 33.81 7.44
N TYR A 16 -32.39 32.67 8.07
CA TYR A 16 -32.03 31.45 7.34
C TYR A 16 -32.91 30.30 7.88
N ARG A 17 -33.96 29.96 7.13
CA ARG A 17 -34.72 28.70 7.28
C ARG A 17 -34.45 27.85 6.03
N GLY A 18 -33.93 26.65 6.27
CA GLY A 18 -34.30 25.38 5.64
C GLY A 18 -34.08 25.19 4.13
N ASN A 19 -33.19 24.26 3.77
CA ASN A 19 -33.54 23.01 3.07
C ASN A 19 -32.30 22.10 3.06
N VAL A 20 -32.31 20.96 3.76
CA VAL A 20 -32.51 19.62 3.16
C VAL A 20 -32.25 19.58 1.64
N ASP A 21 -31.05 19.15 1.26
CA ASP A 21 -30.88 17.98 0.41
C ASP A 21 -29.45 17.46 0.48
N ARG A 22 -29.33 16.22 0.94
CA ARG A 22 -28.10 15.44 1.03
C ARG A 22 -28.17 14.37 -0.05
N PRO A 23 -27.38 14.44 -1.13
CA PRO A 23 -27.13 13.27 -1.95
C PRO A 23 -26.05 12.45 -1.27
N GLY A 24 -26.42 11.23 -0.87
CA GLY A 24 -25.46 10.19 -0.54
C GLY A 24 -24.62 9.85 -1.77
N ALA A 25 -23.31 9.76 -1.58
CA ALA A 25 -22.43 8.99 -2.43
C ALA A 25 -21.64 8.06 -1.51
N GLY A 26 -22.26 6.95 -1.15
CA GLY A 26 -21.53 5.76 -0.73
C GLY A 26 -20.70 5.31 -1.93
N GLY A 27 -19.45 5.76 -1.99
CA GLY A 27 -18.46 5.18 -2.88
C GLY A 27 -17.97 3.90 -2.23
N THR A 28 -18.63 2.78 -2.53
CA THR A 28 -18.06 1.46 -2.33
C THR A 28 -16.75 1.39 -3.11
N ARG A 29 -15.62 1.54 -2.41
CA ARG A 29 -14.31 1.14 -2.94
C ARG A 29 -14.31 -0.37 -3.07
N GLY A 30 -14.75 -0.85 -4.23
CA GLY A 30 -14.51 -2.22 -4.66
C GLY A 30 -13.00 -2.47 -4.79
N PRO A 31 -12.58 -3.75 -4.84
CA PRO A 31 -11.17 -4.10 -4.90
C PRO A 31 -10.56 -3.49 -6.16
N VAL A 32 -9.52 -2.67 -5.98
CA VAL A 32 -8.78 -2.06 -7.09
C VAL A 32 -7.96 -3.16 -7.76
N THR A 33 -8.57 -3.96 -8.63
CA THR A 33 -7.87 -4.85 -9.57
C THR A 33 -7.36 -4.04 -10.77
N GLY A 34 -6.77 -2.88 -10.50
CA GLY A 34 -6.14 -2.02 -11.50
C GLY A 34 -4.79 -2.62 -11.86
N ARG A 35 -4.66 -3.05 -13.12
CA ARG A 35 -3.37 -3.43 -13.71
C ARG A 35 -2.49 -2.17 -13.78
N TRP A 36 -1.63 -1.97 -12.79
CA TRP A 36 -0.60 -0.93 -12.85
C TRP A 36 0.42 -1.29 -13.93
N ILE A 37 0.19 -0.79 -15.15
CA ILE A 37 1.19 -0.86 -16.23
C ILE A 37 2.00 0.43 -16.15
N VAL A 38 3.24 0.35 -15.66
CA VAL A 38 4.16 1.49 -15.68
C VAL A 38 4.82 1.53 -17.08
N ALA A 39 4.69 2.67 -17.78
CA ALA A 39 4.99 2.79 -19.21
C ALA A 39 6.50 2.76 -19.54
N GLN A 40 7.37 3.09 -18.58
CA GLN A 40 8.82 2.85 -18.59
C GLN A 40 9.30 2.65 -17.14
N PRO A 41 10.23 1.71 -16.88
CA PRO A 41 10.84 1.59 -15.57
C PRO A 41 11.66 2.85 -15.22
N PRO A 42 11.61 3.33 -13.96
CA PRO A 42 12.52 4.39 -13.54
C PRO A 42 13.97 3.91 -13.65
N THR A 43 14.90 4.83 -13.93
CA THR A 43 16.33 4.52 -13.86
C THR A 43 16.70 4.14 -12.43
N LYS A 44 17.81 3.41 -12.24
CA LYS A 44 18.33 3.11 -10.90
C LYS A 44 18.54 4.35 -10.05
N ALA A 45 19.08 5.42 -10.65
CA ALA A 45 19.30 6.69 -9.96
C ALA A 45 17.98 7.30 -9.46
N ALA A 46 16.97 7.39 -10.35
CA ALA A 46 15.66 7.90 -9.97
C ALA A 46 15.00 7.03 -8.88
N LEU A 47 15.08 5.70 -9.00
CA LEU A 47 14.56 4.78 -8.00
C LEU A 47 15.20 4.99 -6.63
N LEU A 48 16.53 5.11 -6.56
CA LEU A 48 17.26 5.33 -5.32
C LEU A 48 16.91 6.68 -4.69
N ASP A 49 16.83 7.75 -5.50
CA ASP A 49 16.44 9.07 -5.02
C ASP A 49 15.02 9.07 -4.46
N THR A 50 14.07 8.41 -5.14
CA THR A 50 12.71 8.23 -4.64
C THR A 50 12.68 7.43 -3.34
N LEU A 51 13.41 6.31 -3.23
CA LEU A 51 13.41 5.48 -2.02
C LEU A 51 13.99 6.21 -0.81
N ARG A 52 15.04 7.02 -1.00
CA ARG A 52 15.65 7.85 0.06
C ARG A 52 14.70 8.96 0.47
N ALA A 53 14.26 9.79 -0.48
CA ALA A 53 13.41 10.93 -0.21
C ALA A 53 12.10 10.53 0.49
N THR A 54 11.44 9.48 0.01
CA THR A 54 10.22 8.99 0.65
C THR A 54 10.48 8.27 1.96
N GLY A 55 11.64 7.60 2.12
CA GLY A 55 12.01 6.95 3.38
C GLY A 55 12.14 7.97 4.51
N ASP A 56 12.87 9.06 4.26
CA ASP A 56 13.08 10.14 5.20
C ASP A 56 11.76 10.89 5.53
N ASP A 57 10.97 11.21 4.50
CA ASP A 57 9.67 11.87 4.67
C ASP A 57 8.69 11.01 5.49
N ILE A 58 8.60 9.71 5.21
CA ILE A 58 7.74 8.78 5.95
C ILE A 58 8.17 8.70 7.42
N VAL A 59 9.46 8.54 7.70
CA VAL A 59 9.96 8.48 9.08
C VAL A 59 9.66 9.78 9.82
N ALA A 60 9.86 10.94 9.17
CA ALA A 60 9.53 12.23 9.76
C ALA A 60 8.03 12.36 10.09
N LYS A 61 7.16 11.99 9.14
CA LYS A 61 5.70 12.01 9.32
C LYS A 61 5.25 11.10 10.46
N LEU A 62 5.70 9.86 10.49
CA LEU A 62 5.33 8.89 11.52
C LEU A 62 5.77 9.35 12.92
N ARG A 63 6.96 9.97 13.04
CA ARG A 63 7.45 10.53 14.32
C ARG A 63 6.67 11.77 14.76
N ALA A 64 6.06 12.51 13.84
CA ALA A 64 5.26 13.69 14.15
C ALA A 64 3.82 13.36 14.60
N VAL A 65 3.35 12.14 14.38
CA VAL A 65 2.01 11.71 14.82
C VAL A 65 1.99 11.58 16.34
N ASP A 66 0.97 12.16 16.97
CA ASP A 66 0.69 11.98 18.39
C ASP A 66 0.54 10.48 18.74
N PRO A 67 1.31 9.93 19.69
CA PRO A 67 1.23 8.52 20.06
C PRO A 67 -0.18 8.01 20.34
N ALA A 68 -1.06 8.84 20.93
CA ALA A 68 -2.44 8.45 21.21
C ALA A 68 -3.27 8.22 19.93
N SER A 69 -2.91 8.86 18.82
CA SER A 69 -3.60 8.74 17.53
C SER A 69 -3.39 7.38 16.86
N TYR A 70 -2.34 6.63 17.23
CA TYR A 70 -2.06 5.29 16.70
C TYR A 70 -3.05 4.22 17.20
N GLU A 71 -3.76 4.47 18.29
CA GLU A 71 -4.76 3.53 18.80
C GLU A 71 -6.13 3.69 18.11
N ALA A 72 -6.34 4.78 17.37
CA ALA A 72 -7.55 4.98 16.60
C ALA A 72 -7.63 3.98 15.43
N GLY A 73 -8.80 3.36 15.24
CA GLY A 73 -9.12 2.57 14.04
C GLY A 73 -9.18 3.47 12.82
N ARG A 74 -8.36 3.21 11.80
CA ARG A 74 -8.25 4.08 10.62
C ARG A 74 -8.30 3.35 9.27
N TYR A 75 -8.10 2.04 9.25
CA TYR A 75 -8.07 1.26 8.00
C TYR A 75 -9.35 0.46 7.75
N GLU A 76 -9.71 0.25 6.47
CA GLU A 76 -10.92 -0.45 6.01
C GLU A 76 -11.00 -1.92 6.51
N GLY A 77 -9.88 -2.50 6.95
CA GLY A 77 -9.80 -3.82 7.60
C GLY A 77 -9.96 -3.85 9.13
N GLY A 78 -10.32 -2.72 9.76
CA GLY A 78 -10.49 -2.62 11.21
C GLY A 78 -9.19 -2.48 12.01
N TRP A 79 -8.04 -2.34 11.33
CA TRP A 79 -6.76 -2.10 11.97
C TRP A 79 -6.62 -0.67 12.48
N ASN A 80 -6.01 -0.53 13.66
CA ASN A 80 -5.59 0.77 14.18
C ASN A 80 -4.25 1.23 13.59
N GLY A 81 -3.90 2.50 13.79
CA GLY A 81 -2.66 3.08 13.29
C GLY A 81 -1.41 2.26 13.67
N ARG A 82 -1.35 1.71 14.88
CA ARG A 82 -0.23 0.88 15.34
C ARG A 82 -0.12 -0.42 14.54
N GLN A 83 -1.25 -1.07 14.24
CA GLN A 83 -1.29 -2.29 13.43
C GLN A 83 -0.92 -2.01 11.97
N ILE A 84 -1.35 -0.87 11.41
CA ILE A 84 -0.93 -0.43 10.06
C ILE A 84 0.59 -0.15 10.05
N LEU A 85 1.12 0.49 11.08
CA LEU A 85 2.56 0.74 11.21
C LEU A 85 3.36 -0.58 11.29
N ALA A 86 2.89 -1.54 12.10
CA ALA A 86 3.49 -2.86 12.19
C ALA A 86 3.45 -3.60 10.83
N HIS A 87 2.37 -3.43 10.07
CA HIS A 87 2.24 -3.99 8.75
C HIS A 87 3.26 -3.42 7.76
N VAL A 88 3.39 -2.10 7.66
CA VAL A 88 4.35 -1.48 6.72
C VAL A 88 5.81 -1.73 7.13
N ALA A 89 6.12 -1.73 8.43
CA ALA A 89 7.45 -2.10 8.92
C ALA A 89 7.82 -3.55 8.53
N ALA A 90 6.85 -4.47 8.60
CA ALA A 90 7.04 -5.86 8.19
C ALA A 90 7.19 -6.02 6.68
N LEU A 91 6.44 -5.25 5.88
CA LEU A 91 6.51 -5.33 4.42
C LEU A 91 7.86 -4.85 3.87
N GLU A 92 8.46 -3.80 4.45
CA GLU A 92 9.77 -3.31 4.03
C GLU A 92 10.84 -4.40 4.04
N TRP A 93 10.78 -5.34 5.00
CA TRP A 93 11.70 -6.48 5.03
C TRP A 93 11.58 -7.40 3.80
N THR A 94 10.41 -7.44 3.17
CA THR A 94 10.17 -8.26 1.97
C THR A 94 10.66 -7.61 0.68
N TYR A 95 10.79 -6.28 0.62
CA TYR A 95 11.07 -5.58 -0.64
C TYR A 95 12.49 -5.78 -1.14
N ALA A 96 13.49 -5.84 -0.25
CA ALA A 96 14.84 -6.22 -0.62
C ALA A 96 14.91 -7.61 -1.29
N ARG A 97 13.98 -8.52 -0.97
CA ARG A 97 13.90 -9.87 -1.55
C ARG A 97 13.28 -9.91 -2.94
N LEU A 98 12.69 -8.80 -3.42
CA LEU A 98 12.22 -8.74 -4.81
C LEU A 98 13.40 -8.83 -5.79
N ILE A 99 14.61 -8.47 -5.35
CA ILE A 99 15.85 -8.71 -6.10
C ILE A 99 16.06 -10.22 -6.33
N ASP A 100 15.83 -11.05 -5.31
CA ASP A 100 15.97 -12.51 -5.42
C ASP A 100 14.90 -13.09 -6.35
N VAL A 101 13.68 -12.55 -6.32
CA VAL A 101 12.61 -12.93 -7.25
C VAL A 101 13.00 -12.62 -8.71
N ALA A 102 13.61 -11.46 -8.96
CA ALA A 102 14.07 -11.10 -10.30
C ALA A 102 15.20 -12.02 -10.80
N ARG A 103 16.04 -12.54 -9.89
CA ARG A 103 17.08 -13.52 -10.21
C ARG A 103 16.52 -14.92 -10.48
N ALA A 104 15.38 -15.28 -9.88
CA ALA A 104 14.90 -16.66 -9.79
C ALA A 104 14.37 -17.32 -11.10
N PRO A 105 14.25 -16.65 -12.26
CA PRO A 105 14.08 -17.36 -13.53
C PRO A 105 14.88 -16.78 -14.71
N ALA A 106 16.05 -16.17 -14.48
CA ALA A 106 17.06 -16.04 -15.55
C ALA A 106 17.67 -17.40 -15.93
N GLU A 107 17.62 -18.40 -15.04
CA GLU A 107 18.18 -19.75 -15.24
C GLU A 107 17.24 -20.74 -15.95
N ALA A 108 15.94 -20.44 -16.09
CA ALA A 108 14.94 -21.35 -16.67
C ALA A 108 14.60 -21.07 -18.14
N SER A 109 15.28 -20.14 -18.79
CA SER A 109 14.99 -19.75 -20.18
C SER A 109 15.78 -20.58 -21.20
N THR A 110 15.45 -21.88 -21.30
CA THR A 110 15.61 -22.64 -22.55
C THR A 110 14.19 -22.91 -23.08
N PRO A 111 13.82 -22.51 -24.30
CA PRO A 111 12.48 -22.76 -24.80
C PRO A 111 12.31 -24.26 -25.06
N ALA A 112 11.47 -24.92 -24.27
CA ALA A 112 10.95 -26.23 -24.62
C ALA A 112 10.02 -26.08 -25.83
N ALA A 113 10.32 -26.85 -26.89
CA ALA A 113 9.53 -26.99 -28.11
C ALA A 113 8.07 -27.40 -27.82
N PRO A 114 7.13 -27.13 -28.75
CA PRO A 114 5.70 -27.21 -28.45
C PRO A 114 5.24 -28.67 -28.24
N ALA A 115 4.51 -28.87 -27.14
CA ALA A 115 3.87 -30.13 -26.84
C ALA A 115 2.80 -30.45 -27.91
N ALA A 116 2.90 -31.67 -28.42
CA ALA A 116 1.99 -32.27 -29.37
C ALA A 116 0.53 -32.28 -28.85
N THR A 117 -0.36 -32.13 -29.82
CA THR A 117 -1.81 -32.30 -29.75
C THR A 117 -2.23 -33.55 -28.96
N ALA A 118 -3.02 -33.36 -27.91
CA ALA A 118 -3.80 -34.43 -27.28
C ALA A 118 -5.30 -34.16 -27.51
N GLU A 119 -5.93 -35.10 -28.19
CA GLU A 119 -7.33 -35.11 -28.62
C GLU A 119 -8.33 -34.99 -27.46
N VAL A 120 -9.37 -34.19 -27.70
CA VAL A 120 -10.55 -34.06 -26.85
C VAL A 120 -11.45 -35.28 -27.04
N ARG A 121 -11.41 -36.24 -26.11
CA ARG A 121 -12.45 -37.27 -26.00
C ARG A 121 -13.56 -36.78 -25.07
N ARG A 122 -14.72 -36.47 -25.67
CA ARG A 122 -15.99 -36.17 -24.99
C ARG A 122 -16.52 -37.39 -24.24
N THR A 123 -16.82 -37.24 -22.95
CA THR A 123 -17.81 -38.05 -22.21
C THR A 123 -18.63 -37.17 -21.27
N THR A 124 -19.92 -37.47 -21.20
CA THR A 124 -21.08 -36.75 -20.62
C THR A 124 -21.09 -36.64 -19.08
N PRO A 125 -21.97 -35.81 -18.49
CA PRO A 125 -21.93 -35.42 -17.07
C PRO A 125 -22.85 -36.27 -16.20
N GLU A 126 -22.32 -36.89 -15.14
CA GLU A 126 -23.14 -37.31 -14.00
C GLU A 126 -22.33 -37.35 -12.69
N GLU A 127 -22.94 -36.71 -11.68
CA GLU A 127 -22.68 -36.63 -10.24
C GLU A 127 -21.35 -37.10 -9.64
N SER A 128 -20.67 -36.18 -8.95
CA SER A 128 -19.80 -36.48 -7.82
C SER A 128 -19.87 -35.38 -6.76
N PRO A 129 -19.72 -35.76 -5.48
CA PRO A 129 -20.39 -35.13 -4.35
C PRO A 129 -19.69 -33.87 -3.84
N GLY A 130 -20.49 -33.02 -3.18
CA GLY A 130 -20.15 -31.71 -2.62
C GLY A 130 -18.68 -31.43 -2.37
N VAL A 131 -18.12 -30.52 -3.16
CA VAL A 131 -16.88 -29.81 -2.83
C VAL A 131 -17.16 -29.01 -1.56
N SER A 132 -16.66 -29.52 -0.44
CA SER A 132 -16.58 -28.79 0.81
C SER A 132 -15.89 -27.45 0.56
N THR A 133 -16.66 -26.37 0.58
CA THR A 133 -16.16 -24.99 0.51
C THR A 133 -15.55 -24.59 1.85
N ARG A 134 -14.57 -25.35 2.34
CA ARG A 134 -13.71 -24.84 3.42
C ARG A 134 -12.83 -23.75 2.82
N PRO A 135 -12.85 -22.51 3.34
CA PRO A 135 -11.94 -21.48 2.87
C PRO A 135 -10.51 -21.94 3.13
N VAL A 136 -9.65 -21.81 2.12
CA VAL A 136 -8.22 -22.07 2.23
C VAL A 136 -7.67 -21.13 3.30
N ARG A 137 -7.29 -21.67 4.48
CA ARG A 137 -6.45 -20.95 5.44
C ARG A 137 -5.11 -20.66 4.77
N GLY A 138 -4.67 -19.40 4.74
CA GLY A 138 -3.32 -19.04 4.31
C GLY A 138 -3.20 -17.96 3.23
N GLY A 139 -4.22 -17.12 3.01
CA GLY A 139 -4.16 -16.01 2.05
C GLY A 139 -3.16 -14.91 2.44
N ILE A 140 -2.95 -13.92 1.55
CA ILE A 140 -2.06 -12.77 1.81
C ILE A 140 -2.50 -12.00 3.07
N ASP A 141 -3.81 -11.90 3.32
CA ASP A 141 -4.37 -11.25 4.50
C ASP A 141 -4.03 -12.01 5.78
N ASP A 142 -4.16 -13.34 5.78
CA ASP A 142 -3.76 -14.18 6.92
C ASP A 142 -2.25 -14.07 7.19
N TYR A 143 -1.43 -13.99 6.13
CA TYR A 143 0.00 -13.75 6.27
C TYR A 143 0.28 -12.38 6.89
N ASN A 144 -0.36 -11.32 6.39
CA ASN A 144 -0.20 -9.95 6.89
C ASN A 144 -0.63 -9.86 8.36
N ALA A 145 -1.76 -10.46 8.73
CA ALA A 145 -2.24 -10.51 10.11
C ALA A 145 -1.22 -11.17 11.05
N ARG A 146 -0.60 -12.29 10.65
CA ARG A 146 0.48 -12.92 11.43
C ARG A 146 1.71 -12.03 11.57
N GLN A 147 2.05 -11.24 10.55
CA GLN A 147 3.19 -10.32 10.63
C GLN A 147 2.93 -9.16 11.59
N VAL A 148 1.69 -8.66 11.63
CA VAL A 148 1.24 -7.66 12.61
C VAL A 148 1.25 -8.25 14.01
N GLU A 149 0.72 -9.47 14.20
CA GLU A 149 0.65 -10.14 15.50
C GLU A 149 2.04 -10.37 16.11
N LYS A 150 3.04 -10.77 15.31
CA LYS A 150 4.44 -10.91 15.76
C LYS A 150 5.03 -9.63 16.36
N ARG A 151 4.48 -8.47 16.00
CA ARG A 151 4.89 -7.14 16.43
C ARG A 151 3.96 -6.55 17.49
N ALA A 152 3.01 -7.31 18.00
CA ALA A 152 2.03 -6.82 18.97
C ALA A 152 2.68 -6.23 20.24
N GLY A 153 3.87 -6.71 20.64
CA GLY A 153 4.62 -6.18 21.78
C GLY A 153 5.56 -5.00 21.48
N ALA A 154 5.76 -4.64 20.21
CA ALA A 154 6.65 -3.54 19.84
C ALA A 154 6.01 -2.16 20.07
N THR A 155 6.82 -1.22 20.53
CA THR A 155 6.46 0.19 20.68
C THR A 155 6.46 0.92 19.33
N ILE A 156 5.77 2.06 19.25
CA ILE A 156 5.74 2.88 18.03
C ILE A 156 7.16 3.27 17.57
N PRO A 157 8.07 3.77 18.43
CA PRO A 157 9.44 4.08 18.02
C PRO A 157 10.18 2.86 17.46
N GLU A 158 10.06 1.69 18.09
CA GLU A 158 10.70 0.46 17.60
C GLU A 158 10.19 0.06 16.21
N LEU A 159 8.89 0.23 15.94
CA LEU A 159 8.32 -0.06 14.63
C LEU A 159 8.79 0.94 13.56
N ILE A 160 8.93 2.22 13.90
CA ILE A 160 9.48 3.25 13.00
C ILE A 160 10.96 2.96 12.70
N ASP A 161 11.73 2.57 13.71
CA ASP A 161 13.14 2.22 13.54
C ASP A 161 13.30 0.92 12.74
N GLU A 162 12.43 -0.07 12.94
CA GLU A 162 12.36 -1.28 12.10
C GLU A 162 12.08 -0.92 10.64
N PHE A 163 11.09 -0.06 10.39
CA PHE A 163 10.79 0.45 9.04
C PHE A 163 12.02 1.10 8.40
N ALA A 164 12.69 2.02 9.10
CA ALA A 164 13.86 2.73 8.60
C ALA A 164 15.02 1.77 8.29
N ALA A 165 15.29 0.81 9.20
CA ALA A 165 16.32 -0.19 9.00
C ALA A 165 16.02 -1.11 7.80
N ASN A 166 14.76 -1.46 7.57
CA ASN A 166 14.38 -2.28 6.43
C ASN A 166 14.40 -1.48 5.11
N ARG A 167 14.00 -0.20 5.11
CA ARG A 167 14.17 0.70 3.97
C ARG A 167 15.63 0.82 3.55
N ALA A 168 16.55 0.97 4.51
CA ALA A 168 17.98 1.00 4.23
C ALA A 168 18.49 -0.29 3.54
N LYS A 169 17.97 -1.47 3.93
CA LYS A 169 18.29 -2.73 3.26
C LYS A 169 17.75 -2.78 1.83
N THR A 170 16.52 -2.27 1.60
CA THR A 170 15.96 -2.15 0.25
C THR A 170 16.82 -1.25 -0.63
N ILE A 171 17.26 -0.09 -0.12
CA ILE A 171 18.16 0.83 -0.83
C ILE A 171 19.48 0.13 -1.16
N ALA A 172 20.12 -0.51 -0.19
CA ALA A 172 21.37 -1.24 -0.42
C ALA A 172 21.24 -2.37 -1.45
N ALA A 173 20.09 -3.06 -1.47
CA ALA A 173 19.82 -4.11 -2.46
C ALA A 173 19.66 -3.54 -3.88
N VAL A 174 19.03 -2.37 -4.03
CA VAL A 174 18.93 -1.66 -5.31
C VAL A 174 20.29 -1.11 -5.74
N GLU A 175 21.09 -0.58 -4.81
CA GLU A 175 22.46 -0.12 -5.08
C GLU A 175 23.36 -1.25 -5.62
N ALA A 176 23.15 -2.48 -5.16
CA ALA A 176 23.89 -3.65 -5.63
C ALA A 176 23.37 -4.25 -6.95
N ALA A 177 22.14 -3.95 -7.35
CA ALA A 177 21.55 -4.44 -8.61
C ALA A 177 22.02 -3.61 -9.81
N ASP A 178 22.19 -4.22 -10.98
CA ASP A 178 22.40 -3.50 -12.23
C ASP A 178 21.08 -3.07 -12.88
N GLU A 179 21.16 -2.19 -13.88
CA GLU A 179 19.99 -1.68 -14.60
C GLU A 179 19.23 -2.80 -15.35
N GLU A 180 19.93 -3.85 -15.80
CA GLU A 180 19.33 -4.99 -16.49
C GLU A 180 18.44 -5.81 -15.55
N LEU A 181 18.93 -6.12 -14.34
CA LEU A 181 18.13 -6.79 -13.32
C LEU A 181 16.92 -5.94 -12.93
N LEU A 182 17.10 -4.62 -12.79
CA LEU A 182 16.01 -3.69 -12.47
C LEU A 182 14.94 -3.60 -13.57
N ALA A 183 15.29 -3.87 -14.83
CA ALA A 183 14.35 -3.96 -15.94
C ALA A 183 13.62 -5.31 -16.02
N THR A 184 14.06 -6.34 -15.28
CA THR A 184 13.50 -7.69 -15.33
C THR A 184 12.03 -7.72 -14.90
N PRO A 185 11.10 -8.27 -15.72
CA PRO A 185 9.70 -8.40 -15.33
C PRO A 185 9.52 -9.37 -14.16
N ILE A 186 8.80 -8.95 -13.13
CA ILE A 186 8.46 -9.79 -11.97
C ILE A 186 6.96 -9.69 -11.62
N ARG A 187 6.53 -10.56 -10.71
CA ARG A 187 5.24 -10.47 -10.01
C ARG A 187 5.46 -10.46 -8.51
N SER A 188 4.95 -9.45 -7.81
CA SER A 188 4.97 -9.40 -6.34
C SER A 188 3.96 -10.37 -5.73
N ALA A 189 4.11 -10.68 -4.45
CA ALA A 189 3.16 -11.52 -3.71
C ALA A 189 1.74 -10.91 -3.68
N GLY A 190 1.63 -9.57 -3.68
CA GLY A 190 0.38 -8.83 -3.80
C GLY A 190 -0.20 -8.79 -5.23
N GLY A 191 0.45 -9.45 -6.20
CA GLY A 191 -0.05 -9.57 -7.57
C GLY A 191 0.31 -8.42 -8.51
N ILE A 192 1.12 -7.44 -8.07
CA ILE A 192 1.62 -6.36 -8.93
C ILE A 192 2.66 -6.92 -9.88
N THR A 193 2.53 -6.63 -11.18
CA THR A 193 3.40 -7.13 -12.24
C THR A 193 4.04 -5.98 -13.02
N GLY A 194 5.31 -6.11 -13.38
CA GLY A 194 6.02 -5.13 -14.19
C GLY A 194 7.53 -5.29 -14.06
N PRO A 195 8.34 -4.40 -14.65
CA PRO A 195 9.77 -4.34 -14.37
C PRO A 195 10.03 -4.24 -12.86
N LEU A 196 11.09 -4.89 -12.36
CA LEU A 196 11.45 -4.90 -10.94
C LEU A 196 11.47 -3.48 -10.34
N ALA A 197 12.09 -2.51 -11.02
CA ALA A 197 12.13 -1.12 -10.57
C ALA A 197 10.72 -0.51 -10.40
N SER A 198 9.84 -0.72 -11.37
CA SER A 198 8.44 -0.26 -11.31
C SER A 198 7.65 -0.94 -10.20
N VAL A 199 7.88 -2.24 -10.00
CA VAL A 199 7.22 -3.00 -8.92
C VAL A 199 7.69 -2.50 -7.55
N ILE A 200 8.99 -2.21 -7.38
CA ILE A 200 9.52 -1.60 -6.15
C ILE A 200 8.85 -0.24 -5.89
N VAL A 201 8.72 0.65 -6.89
CA VAL A 201 8.00 1.92 -6.71
C VAL A 201 6.56 1.68 -6.25
N ALA A 202 5.85 0.77 -6.91
CA ALA A 202 4.45 0.50 -6.57
C ALA A 202 4.29 0.02 -5.12
N VAL A 203 5.14 -0.89 -4.65
CA VAL A 203 4.97 -1.51 -3.33
C VAL A 203 5.71 -0.80 -2.19
N ALA A 204 6.93 -0.31 -2.42
CA ALA A 204 7.75 0.31 -1.39
C ALA A 204 7.51 1.82 -1.27
N VAL A 205 6.95 2.45 -2.29
CA VAL A 205 6.68 3.90 -2.29
C VAL A 205 5.18 4.13 -2.21
N GLN A 206 4.43 3.80 -3.27
CA GLN A 206 3.02 4.18 -3.38
C GLN A 206 2.15 3.48 -2.33
N HIS A 207 2.27 2.17 -2.20
CA HIS A 207 1.52 1.37 -1.22
C HIS A 207 1.86 1.76 0.22
N VAL A 208 3.13 1.99 0.55
CA VAL A 208 3.53 2.44 1.89
C VAL A 208 2.97 3.84 2.18
N MET A 209 3.08 4.79 1.24
CA MET A 209 2.56 6.15 1.43
C MET A 209 1.04 6.17 1.62
N MET A 210 0.30 5.30 0.93
CA MET A 210 -1.15 5.13 1.16
C MET A 210 -1.42 4.72 2.61
N HIS A 211 -0.68 3.76 3.16
CA HIS A 211 -0.84 3.37 4.56
C HIS A 211 -0.36 4.42 5.57
N VAL A 212 0.67 5.19 5.23
CA VAL A 212 1.07 6.33 6.06
C VAL A 212 -0.03 7.38 6.08
N ALA A 213 -0.70 7.63 4.95
CA ALA A 213 -1.87 8.50 4.88
C ALA A 213 -3.04 7.97 5.74
N ASP A 214 -3.27 6.65 5.76
CA ASP A 214 -4.24 6.04 6.68
C ASP A 214 -3.88 6.31 8.15
N ILE A 215 -2.57 6.26 8.51
CA ILE A 215 -2.09 6.54 9.87
C ILE A 215 -2.24 8.03 10.20
N THR A 216 -1.78 8.94 9.35
CA THR A 216 -1.78 10.38 9.61
C THR A 216 -3.18 10.99 9.51
N GLY A 217 -4.08 10.38 8.73
CA GLY A 217 -5.38 10.93 8.37
C GLY A 217 -5.31 11.97 7.25
N GLU A 218 -4.16 12.12 6.60
CA GLU A 218 -4.01 12.99 5.43
C GLU A 218 -4.62 12.32 4.19
N PRO A 219 -5.25 13.07 3.27
CA PRO A 219 -5.71 12.50 2.01
C PRO A 219 -4.51 12.07 1.16
N TRP A 220 -4.51 10.82 0.69
CA TRP A 220 -3.51 10.37 -0.28
C TRP A 220 -3.72 11.10 -1.61
N GLN A 221 -2.70 11.85 -2.04
CA GLN A 221 -2.65 12.39 -3.39
C GLN A 221 -1.72 11.50 -4.21
N GLU A 222 -2.28 10.85 -5.23
CA GLU A 222 -1.52 10.05 -6.19
C GLU A 222 -0.47 10.94 -6.87
N GLN A 223 0.79 10.80 -6.45
CA GLN A 223 1.89 11.44 -7.16
C GLN A 223 2.21 10.57 -8.39
N ARG A 224 2.04 11.17 -9.57
CA ARG A 224 2.48 10.61 -10.85
C ARG A 224 3.98 10.86 -10.98
N TRP A 225 4.76 9.79 -11.02
CA TRP A 225 6.20 9.78 -11.24
C TRP A 225 6.49 9.25 -12.64
#